data_AF-A0A142YA19-F1
#
_entry.id   AF-A0A142YA19-F1
#
_cell.length_a   1.000
_cell.length_b   1.000
_cell.length_c   1.000
_cell.angle_alpha   90.00
_cell.angle_beta   90.00
_cell.angle_gamma   90.00
#
_symmetry.space_group_name_H-M   'P 1'
#
loop_
_entity.id
_entity.type
_entity.pdbx_description
1 polymer ?
#
loop_
_entity_poly.entity_id
_entity_poly.type
_entity_poly.pdbx_seq_one_letter_code
_entity_poly.pdbx_strand_id
1 'polypeptide(L)'
;MVNLQLNQRLGGMNDVAYVTHYSALLSAIVNATHCPVVVDSSKYPTDLGVLLEQQRKLPPVFVVHLVRDCRAIVSAWKRKKQRLEIYWEHRLMPRYPTVVSAISWRMFNSHIRRLIERYQVPALVVRYEDFATDPSGVLETVLQTAQVEGGIQSSCVNGFRERCHPIGGNPDKLDFDFANIRSDLGWKDRLALSDRILVRLLAGRMQRAYGYN
;
A
#
# COMPACT_ATOMS: atom_id res chain seq x y z
N MET A 1 -7.84 -14.43 -12.11
CA MET A 1 -6.74 -14.47 -11.11
C MET A 1 -6.64 -13.23 -10.20
N VAL A 2 -6.80 -12.00 -10.70
CA VAL A 2 -7.12 -10.83 -9.84
C VAL A 2 -8.46 -11.07 -9.13
N ASN A 3 -9.44 -11.59 -9.89
CA ASN A 3 -10.65 -12.20 -9.34
C ASN A 3 -10.41 -13.42 -8.44
N LEU A 4 -9.26 -14.09 -8.44
CA LEU A 4 -9.05 -15.21 -7.48
C LEU A 4 -8.59 -14.71 -6.12
N GLN A 5 -7.78 -13.65 -6.04
CA GLN A 5 -7.47 -13.05 -4.72
C GLN A 5 -8.62 -12.19 -4.19
N LEU A 6 -9.37 -11.53 -5.08
CA LEU A 6 -10.64 -10.89 -4.72
C LEU A 6 -11.69 -11.94 -4.34
N ASN A 7 -11.93 -13.00 -5.13
CA ASN A 7 -12.92 -14.03 -4.77
C ASN A 7 -12.45 -14.98 -3.66
N GLN A 8 -11.16 -15.15 -3.38
CA GLN A 8 -10.71 -15.88 -2.18
C GLN A 8 -10.92 -15.06 -0.90
N ARG A 9 -11.01 -13.73 -1.00
CA ARG A 9 -11.39 -12.84 0.11
C ARG A 9 -12.90 -12.61 0.21
N LEU A 10 -13.59 -12.47 -0.92
CA LEU A 10 -15.04 -12.26 -1.04
C LEU A 10 -15.82 -13.59 -1.01
N GLY A 11 -15.12 -14.72 -1.07
CA GLY A 11 -15.71 -16.06 -1.06
C GLY A 11 -16.18 -16.45 0.33
N GLY A 12 -17.31 -15.89 0.75
CA GLY A 12 -18.13 -16.41 1.84
C GLY A 12 -18.36 -15.48 3.03
N MET A 13 -17.68 -14.33 3.13
CA MET A 13 -18.07 -13.30 4.10
C MET A 13 -19.14 -12.41 3.44
N ASN A 14 -20.35 -12.39 4.00
CA ASN A 14 -21.34 -11.38 3.64
C ASN A 14 -20.65 -10.02 3.67
N ASP A 15 -20.63 -9.28 2.56
CA ASP A 15 -19.98 -7.98 2.43
C ASP A 15 -20.37 -7.04 3.60
N VAL A 16 -21.62 -7.15 4.04
CA VAL A 16 -22.19 -6.44 5.21
C VAL A 16 -21.48 -6.80 6.52
N ALA A 17 -21.17 -8.07 6.76
CA ALA A 17 -20.48 -8.50 7.97
C ALA A 17 -19.04 -7.96 7.99
N TYR A 18 -18.30 -8.06 6.87
CA TYR A 18 -16.95 -7.49 6.80
C TYR A 18 -16.96 -5.97 7.07
N VAL A 19 -17.85 -5.23 6.41
CA VAL A 19 -18.04 -3.78 6.60
C VAL A 19 -18.31 -3.43 8.05
N THR A 20 -19.23 -4.18 8.68
CA THR A 20 -19.64 -3.94 10.07
C THR A 20 -18.49 -4.17 11.05
N HIS A 21 -17.79 -5.29 10.93
CA HIS A 21 -16.66 -5.61 11.81
C HIS A 21 -15.49 -4.67 11.60
N TYR A 22 -15.20 -4.28 10.36
CA TYR A 22 -14.09 -3.39 10.05
C TYR A 22 -14.31 -2.00 10.62
N SER A 23 -15.52 -1.45 10.46
CA SER A 23 -15.89 -0.15 11.04
C SER A 23 -15.89 -0.20 12.57
N ALA A 24 -16.44 -1.27 13.17
CA ALA A 24 -16.47 -1.44 14.62
C ALA A 24 -15.05 -1.56 15.20
N LEU A 25 -14.14 -2.24 14.51
CA LEU A 25 -12.74 -2.38 14.93
C LEU A 25 -12.03 -1.02 14.96
N LEU A 26 -12.16 -0.21 13.90
CA LEU A 26 -11.54 1.12 13.87
C LEU A 26 -12.08 2.02 14.97
N SER A 27 -13.40 2.03 15.19
CA SER A 27 -14.00 2.77 16.30
C SER A 27 -13.53 2.28 17.67
N ALA A 28 -13.38 0.96 17.84
CA ALA A 28 -12.85 0.39 19.08
C ALA A 28 -11.38 0.77 19.32
N ILE A 29 -10.55 0.84 18.28
CA ILE A 29 -9.16 1.30 18.38
C ILE A 29 -9.12 2.76 18.82
N VAL A 30 -9.93 3.64 18.21
CA VAL A 30 -10.02 5.06 18.62
C VAL A 30 -10.40 5.15 20.10
N ASN A 31 -11.45 4.43 20.50
CA ASN A 31 -11.96 4.46 21.87
C ASN A 31 -10.96 3.91 22.90
N ALA A 32 -10.21 2.86 22.56
CA ALA A 32 -9.27 2.20 23.48
C ALA A 32 -7.93 2.94 23.60
N THR A 33 -7.48 3.57 22.52
CA THR A 33 -6.16 4.24 22.50
C THR A 33 -6.25 5.72 22.86
N HIS A 34 -7.43 6.34 22.70
CA HIS A 34 -7.61 7.78 22.77
C HIS A 34 -6.65 8.57 21.85
N CYS A 35 -6.07 7.91 20.84
CA CYS A 35 -5.21 8.57 19.88
C CYS A 35 -6.07 9.47 18.96
N PRO A 36 -5.59 10.68 18.65
CA PRO A 36 -6.33 11.61 17.79
C PRO A 36 -6.37 11.14 16.32
N VAL A 37 -5.46 10.24 15.94
CA VAL A 37 -5.33 9.70 14.59
C VAL A 37 -5.13 8.20 14.64
N VAL A 38 -5.86 7.49 13.78
CA VAL A 38 -5.67 6.06 13.51
C VAL A 38 -5.20 5.91 12.07
N VAL A 39 -4.09 5.19 11.89
CA VAL A 39 -3.53 4.89 10.57
C VAL A 39 -3.91 3.47 10.16
N ASP A 40 -4.72 3.36 9.11
CA ASP A 40 -4.96 2.09 8.43
C ASP A 40 -3.99 1.93 7.23
N SER A 41 -3.37 0.75 7.12
CA SER A 41 -2.38 0.42 6.08
C SER A 41 -2.86 -0.66 5.10
N SER A 42 -4.18 -0.66 4.84
CA SER A 42 -4.84 -1.52 3.87
C SER A 42 -4.27 -1.34 2.46
N LYS A 43 -4.25 -2.44 1.68
CA LYS A 43 -3.61 -2.49 0.35
C LYS A 43 -4.57 -2.73 -0.79
N TYR A 44 -5.84 -3.01 -0.49
CA TYR A 44 -6.83 -3.35 -1.50
C TYR A 44 -7.84 -2.22 -1.65
N PRO A 45 -8.26 -1.91 -2.89
CA PRO A 45 -9.30 -0.90 -3.12
C PRO A 45 -10.64 -1.26 -2.47
N THR A 46 -10.91 -2.55 -2.23
CA THR A 46 -12.11 -3.02 -1.53
C THR A 46 -12.17 -2.51 -0.10
N ASP A 47 -11.04 -2.50 0.60
CA ASP A 47 -10.95 -2.09 2.00
C ASP A 47 -11.28 -0.58 2.10
N LEU A 48 -10.75 0.23 1.16
CA LEU A 48 -11.10 1.65 1.03
C LEU A 48 -12.58 1.84 0.67
N GLY A 49 -13.11 1.07 -0.27
CA GLY A 49 -14.52 1.17 -0.69
C GLY A 49 -15.48 0.96 0.47
N VAL A 50 -15.19 -0.06 1.30
CA VAL A 50 -15.93 -0.36 2.53
C VAL A 50 -15.91 0.80 3.53
N LEU A 51 -14.74 1.42 3.74
CA LEU A 51 -14.62 2.57 4.65
C LEU A 51 -15.41 3.77 4.14
N LEU A 52 -15.31 4.07 2.85
CA LEU A 52 -15.98 5.24 2.27
C LEU A 52 -17.49 5.07 2.21
N GLU A 53 -18.01 3.85 2.05
CA GLU A 53 -19.44 3.56 2.17
C GLU A 53 -20.00 3.88 3.56
N GLN A 54 -19.19 3.70 4.62
CA GLN A 54 -19.56 4.03 5.99
C GLN A 54 -19.01 5.38 6.46
N GLN A 55 -18.52 6.25 5.56
CA GLN A 55 -17.83 7.49 5.94
C GLN A 55 -18.64 8.41 6.87
N ARG A 56 -19.98 8.34 6.82
CA ARG A 56 -20.87 9.14 7.70
C ARG A 56 -20.92 8.63 9.14
N LYS A 57 -20.44 7.41 9.40
CA LYS A 57 -20.39 6.76 10.72
C LYS A 57 -18.95 6.67 11.27
N LEU A 58 -17.97 7.06 10.47
CA LEU A 58 -16.56 7.02 10.83
C LEU A 58 -16.06 8.46 11.07
N PRO A 59 -14.96 8.63 11.81
CA PRO A 59 -14.22 9.89 11.82
C PRO A 59 -13.83 10.33 10.40
N PRO A 60 -13.54 11.63 10.18
CA PRO A 60 -13.07 12.13 8.90
C PRO A 60 -11.90 11.29 8.34
N VAL A 61 -12.04 10.85 7.09
CA VAL A 61 -11.06 10.00 6.42
C VAL A 61 -10.17 10.87 5.53
N PHE A 62 -8.86 10.66 5.63
CA PHE A 62 -7.86 11.21 4.70
C PHE A 62 -7.11 10.06 4.03
N VAL A 63 -7.00 10.08 2.70
CA VAL A 63 -6.40 8.98 1.93
C VAL A 63 -4.99 9.32 1.48
N VAL A 64 -4.00 8.58 2.00
CA VAL A 64 -2.65 8.56 1.41
C VAL A 64 -2.61 7.50 0.31
N HIS A 65 -2.69 7.93 -0.94
CA HIS A 65 -2.58 7.05 -2.10
C HIS A 65 -1.11 6.82 -2.46
N LEU A 66 -0.49 5.85 -1.78
CA LEU A 66 0.89 5.44 -2.07
C LEU A 66 0.96 4.69 -3.41
N VAL A 67 1.71 5.25 -4.35
CA VAL A 67 1.97 4.67 -5.67
C VAL A 67 3.45 4.34 -5.82
N ARG A 68 3.75 3.28 -6.56
CA ARG A 68 5.13 2.89 -6.94
C ARG A 68 5.18 2.61 -8.43
N ASP A 69 6.35 2.81 -9.04
CA ASP A 69 6.58 2.47 -10.45
C ASP A 69 6.12 1.02 -10.75
N CYS A 70 5.27 0.85 -11.76
CA CYS A 70 4.73 -0.45 -12.13
C CYS A 70 5.83 -1.43 -12.57
N ARG A 71 6.94 -0.93 -13.16
CA ARG A 71 8.12 -1.72 -13.51
C ARG A 71 8.78 -2.30 -12.26
N ALA A 72 8.87 -1.52 -11.19
CA ALA A 72 9.39 -1.98 -9.91
C ALA A 72 8.49 -3.05 -9.29
N ILE A 73 7.16 -2.89 -9.39
CA ILE A 73 6.18 -3.90 -8.91
C ILE A 73 6.29 -5.20 -9.70
N VAL A 74 6.36 -5.14 -11.05
CA VAL A 74 6.57 -6.32 -11.90
C VAL A 74 7.86 -7.04 -11.53
N SER A 75 8.97 -6.29 -11.39
CA SER A 75 10.25 -6.87 -10.98
C SER A 75 10.10 -7.57 -9.62
N ALA A 76 9.48 -6.90 -8.64
CA ALA A 76 9.30 -7.45 -7.30
C ALA A 76 8.47 -8.74 -7.29
N TRP A 77 7.36 -8.79 -8.03
CA TRP A 77 6.47 -9.95 -8.09
C TRP A 77 6.99 -11.11 -8.95
N LYS A 78 8.04 -10.89 -9.74
CA LYS A 78 8.75 -11.98 -10.46
C LYS A 78 9.87 -12.61 -9.63
N ARG A 79 10.37 -11.92 -8.60
CA ARG A 79 11.46 -12.43 -7.75
C ARG A 79 11.02 -13.66 -6.96
N LYS A 80 11.91 -14.64 -6.84
CA LYS A 80 11.78 -15.70 -5.84
C LYS A 80 12.16 -15.10 -4.49
N LYS A 81 11.25 -15.18 -3.53
CA LYS A 81 11.48 -14.67 -2.18
C LYS A 81 10.91 -15.64 -1.17
N GLN A 82 11.69 -15.98 -0.15
CA GLN A 82 11.23 -16.85 0.93
C GLN A 82 10.25 -16.10 1.84
N ARG A 83 9.21 -16.80 2.29
CA ARG A 83 8.26 -16.33 3.31
C ARG A 83 8.89 -16.55 4.68
N LEU A 84 9.61 -15.55 5.16
CA LEU A 84 10.31 -15.62 6.45
C LEU A 84 9.33 -15.71 7.63
N GLU A 85 8.06 -15.34 7.44
CA GLU A 85 7.01 -15.52 8.45
C GLU A 85 6.60 -16.99 8.66
N ILE A 86 6.92 -17.88 7.71
CA ILE A 86 6.69 -19.31 7.82
C ILE A 86 8.02 -19.96 8.22
N TYR A 87 8.26 -20.08 9.53
CA TYR A 87 9.53 -20.60 10.07
C TYR A 87 9.64 -22.13 10.01
N TRP A 88 8.52 -22.85 9.94
CA TRP A 88 8.47 -24.31 10.02
C TRP A 88 8.67 -25.02 8.67
N GLU A 89 8.67 -24.31 7.55
CA GLU A 89 8.91 -24.90 6.22
C GLU A 89 9.44 -23.87 5.22
N HIS A 90 10.18 -24.33 4.22
CA HIS A 90 10.65 -23.45 3.15
C HIS A 90 9.51 -23.14 2.16
N ARG A 91 8.81 -22.03 2.37
CA ARG A 91 7.79 -21.50 1.47
C ARG A 91 8.29 -20.29 0.68
N LEU A 92 7.97 -20.24 -0.61
CA LEU A 92 8.21 -19.06 -1.44
C LEU A 92 6.96 -18.19 -1.54
N MET A 93 7.17 -16.88 -1.69
CA MET A 93 6.14 -15.95 -2.09
C MET A 93 5.60 -16.31 -3.49
N PRO A 94 4.29 -16.11 -3.73
CA PRO A 94 3.73 -16.31 -5.05
C PRO A 94 4.40 -15.36 -6.06
N ARG A 95 4.61 -15.88 -7.27
CA ARG A 95 5.15 -15.11 -8.39
C ARG A 95 4.06 -14.86 -9.42
N TYR A 96 4.11 -13.69 -10.05
CA TYR A 96 3.11 -13.30 -11.02
C TYR A 96 3.73 -12.93 -12.36
N PRO A 97 3.09 -13.32 -13.48
CA PRO A 97 3.48 -12.84 -14.79
C PRO A 97 3.40 -11.31 -14.91
N THR A 98 4.17 -10.74 -15.83
CA THR A 98 4.21 -9.29 -16.09
C THR A 98 2.84 -8.74 -16.42
N VAL A 99 2.09 -9.40 -17.31
CA VAL A 99 0.74 -8.97 -17.72
C VAL A 99 -0.20 -8.92 -16.52
N VAL A 100 -0.19 -9.97 -15.68
CA VAL A 100 -1.03 -10.03 -14.48
C VAL A 100 -0.68 -8.90 -13.53
N SER A 101 0.61 -8.71 -13.24
CA SER A 101 1.10 -7.68 -12.32
C SER A 101 0.76 -6.26 -12.80
N ALA A 102 0.99 -5.98 -14.10
CA ALA A 102 0.74 -4.66 -14.68
C ALA A 102 -0.75 -4.32 -14.76
N ILE A 103 -1.60 -5.31 -15.11
CA ILE A 103 -3.06 -5.13 -15.11
C ILE A 103 -3.56 -4.92 -13.68
N SER A 104 -3.11 -5.73 -12.71
CA SER A 104 -3.48 -5.54 -11.29
C SER A 104 -3.11 -4.16 -10.80
N TRP A 105 -1.88 -3.70 -11.07
CA TRP A 105 -1.41 -2.37 -10.69
C TRP A 105 -2.33 -1.28 -11.28
N ARG A 106 -2.64 -1.37 -12.58
CA ARG A 106 -3.53 -0.39 -13.25
C ARG A 106 -4.93 -0.42 -12.65
N MET A 107 -5.48 -1.61 -12.45
CA MET A 107 -6.82 -1.79 -11.90
C MET A 107 -6.91 -1.23 -10.50
N PHE A 108 -5.99 -1.58 -9.60
CA PHE A 108 -6.03 -1.14 -8.21
C PHE A 108 -5.96 0.38 -8.10
N ASN A 109 -4.99 0.98 -8.80
CA ASN A 109 -4.85 2.43 -8.83
C ASN A 109 -6.06 3.14 -9.44
N SER A 110 -6.72 2.53 -10.44
CA SER A 110 -7.91 3.11 -11.08
C SER A 110 -9.11 3.06 -10.14
N HIS A 111 -9.28 1.96 -9.41
CA HIS A 111 -10.37 1.83 -8.43
C HIS A 111 -10.19 2.81 -7.27
N ILE A 112 -8.98 2.95 -6.74
CA ILE A 112 -8.70 3.92 -5.67
C ILE A 112 -9.02 5.33 -6.14
N ARG A 113 -8.55 5.74 -7.33
CA ARG A 113 -8.89 7.07 -7.89
C ARG A 113 -10.39 7.29 -8.05
N ARG A 114 -11.10 6.30 -8.60
CA ARG A 114 -12.57 6.39 -8.77
C ARG A 114 -13.29 6.49 -7.43
N LEU A 115 -12.82 5.79 -6.40
CA LEU A 115 -13.38 5.87 -5.06
C LEU A 115 -13.13 7.26 -4.46
N ILE A 116 -11.92 7.79 -4.60
CA ILE A 116 -11.58 9.13 -4.12
C ILE A 116 -12.47 10.19 -4.80
N GLU A 117 -12.57 10.14 -6.13
CA GLU A 117 -13.38 11.06 -6.93
C GLU A 117 -14.89 10.92 -6.60
N ARG A 118 -15.40 9.69 -6.49
CA ARG A 118 -16.83 9.42 -6.22
C ARG A 118 -17.28 9.91 -4.85
N TYR A 119 -16.46 9.70 -3.82
CA TYR A 119 -16.81 10.05 -2.43
C TYR A 119 -16.29 11.44 -2.03
N GLN A 120 -15.53 12.10 -2.90
CA GLN A 120 -14.92 13.42 -2.66
C GLN A 120 -14.11 13.47 -1.35
N VAL A 121 -13.42 12.36 -1.03
CA VAL A 121 -12.58 12.25 0.17
C VAL A 121 -11.25 12.99 -0.07
N PRO A 122 -10.74 13.76 0.92
CA PRO A 122 -9.42 14.37 0.79
C PRO A 122 -8.34 13.31 0.65
N ALA A 123 -7.41 13.53 -0.27
CA ALA A 123 -6.38 12.55 -0.59
C ALA A 123 -5.09 13.21 -1.05
N LEU A 124 -3.96 12.56 -0.77
CA LEU A 124 -2.63 12.90 -1.27
C LEU A 124 -2.00 11.69 -1.95
N VAL A 125 -1.57 11.87 -3.20
CA VAL A 125 -0.80 10.84 -3.91
C VAL A 125 0.66 10.98 -3.48
N VAL A 126 1.23 9.89 -2.98
CA VAL A 126 2.64 9.82 -2.58
C VAL A 126 3.35 8.81 -3.46
N ARG A 127 4.48 9.19 -4.07
CA ARG A 127 5.34 8.26 -4.79
C ARG A 127 6.30 7.60 -3.82
N TYR A 128 6.38 6.27 -3.90
CA TYR A 128 7.33 5.50 -3.10
C TYR A 128 8.77 5.96 -3.32
N GLU A 129 9.14 6.31 -4.56
CA GLU A 129 10.47 6.76 -4.92
C GLU A 129 10.83 8.11 -4.29
N ASP A 130 9.85 9.01 -4.19
CA ASP A 130 10.03 10.32 -3.56
C ASP A 130 10.14 10.13 -2.05
N PHE A 131 9.24 9.33 -1.45
CA PHE A 131 9.31 8.96 -0.03
C PHE A 131 10.62 8.26 0.33
N ALA A 132 11.15 7.39 -0.53
CA ALA A 132 12.41 6.70 -0.28
C ALA A 132 13.64 7.61 -0.40
N THR A 133 13.49 8.76 -1.07
CA THR A 133 14.57 9.74 -1.27
C THR A 133 14.56 10.80 -0.16
N ASP A 134 13.36 11.27 0.21
CA ASP A 134 13.16 12.24 1.30
C ASP A 134 11.96 11.81 2.18
N PRO A 135 12.15 10.85 3.09
CA PRO A 135 11.07 10.36 3.94
C PRO A 135 10.50 11.45 4.85
N SER A 136 11.37 12.31 5.40
CA SER A 136 10.98 13.39 6.32
C SER A 136 10.12 14.42 5.60
N GLY A 137 10.58 14.98 4.48
CA GLY A 137 9.82 16.01 3.76
C GLY A 137 8.48 15.50 3.23
N VAL A 138 8.42 14.24 2.77
CA VAL A 138 7.17 13.64 2.32
C VAL A 138 6.19 13.42 3.48
N LEU A 139 6.66 12.96 4.65
CA LEU A 139 5.81 12.80 5.82
C LEU A 139 5.32 14.16 6.36
N GLU A 140 6.13 15.22 6.30
CA GLU A 140 5.71 16.57 6.70
C GLU A 140 4.57 17.04 5.80
N THR A 141 4.73 16.83 4.49
CA THR A 141 3.69 17.13 3.50
C THR A 141 2.40 16.35 3.78
N VAL A 142 2.50 15.06 4.13
CA VAL A 142 1.35 14.23 4.50
C VAL A 142 0.64 14.79 5.73
N LEU A 143 1.36 15.08 6.81
CA LEU A 143 0.78 15.60 8.05
C LEU A 143 0.12 16.97 7.84
N GLN A 144 0.78 17.87 7.12
CA GLN A 144 0.24 19.19 6.78
C GLN A 144 -1.03 19.08 5.93
N THR A 145 -1.02 18.23 4.89
CA THR A 145 -2.17 18.07 4.00
C THR A 145 -3.35 17.37 4.70
N ALA A 146 -3.05 16.45 5.62
CA ALA A 146 -4.05 15.76 6.44
C ALA A 146 -4.50 16.59 7.65
N GLN A 147 -3.92 17.78 7.87
CA GLN A 147 -4.19 18.66 9.01
C GLN A 147 -4.01 17.95 10.36
N VAL A 148 -3.01 17.06 10.43
CA VAL A 148 -2.66 16.36 11.66
C VAL A 148 -1.64 17.20 12.43
N GLU A 149 -2.00 17.58 13.65
CA GLU A 149 -1.08 18.28 14.55
C GLU A 149 0.06 17.36 15.02
N GLY A 150 1.27 17.92 15.09
CA GLY A 150 2.47 17.21 15.52
C GLY A 150 3.64 17.39 14.56
N GLY A 151 4.82 16.97 15.01
CA GLY A 151 6.04 16.95 14.20
C GLY A 151 6.53 15.52 13.98
N ILE A 152 7.34 15.32 12.95
CA ILE A 152 8.03 14.04 12.75
C ILE A 152 9.11 13.90 13.81
N GLN A 153 9.04 12.83 14.59
CA GLN A 153 10.16 12.45 15.44
C GLN A 153 11.24 11.81 14.58
N SER A 154 12.51 12.12 14.85
CA SER A 154 13.65 11.55 14.12
C SER A 154 13.67 10.02 14.14
N SER A 155 13.15 9.40 15.21
CA SER A 155 12.94 7.96 15.36
C SER A 155 11.97 7.35 14.33
N CYS A 156 11.04 8.13 13.78
CA CYS A 156 10.11 7.69 12.74
C CYS A 156 10.79 7.50 11.37
N VAL A 157 11.95 8.13 11.16
CA VAL A 157 12.69 8.09 9.88
C VAL A 157 13.99 7.28 10.03
N ASN A 158 14.69 7.48 11.14
CA ASN A 158 15.96 6.84 11.47
C ASN A 158 15.80 6.08 12.79
N GLY A 159 15.88 4.75 12.77
CA GLY A 159 15.79 3.95 14.00
C GLY A 159 14.38 3.45 14.32
N PHE A 160 13.69 2.89 13.32
CA PHE A 160 12.43 2.12 13.45
C PHE A 160 12.63 0.79 14.23
N ARG A 161 13.35 0.84 15.36
CA ARG A 161 13.80 -0.31 16.16
C ARG A 161 12.91 -0.58 17.36
N GLU A 162 12.14 0.39 17.82
CA GLU A 162 11.31 0.22 19.01
C GLU A 162 9.90 -0.26 18.63
N ARG A 163 9.76 -1.59 18.58
CA ARG A 163 8.49 -2.35 18.57
C ARG A 163 7.62 -2.19 17.32
N CYS A 164 8.15 -2.59 16.18
CA CYS A 164 7.28 -3.05 15.10
C CYS A 164 6.81 -4.48 15.37
N HIS A 165 5.50 -4.71 15.27
CA HIS A 165 4.91 -6.05 15.19
C HIS A 165 4.55 -6.33 13.71
N PRO A 166 5.53 -6.57 12.82
CA PRO A 166 5.23 -6.83 11.42
C PRO A 166 4.52 -8.19 11.30
N ILE A 167 3.20 -8.16 11.10
CA ILE A 167 2.41 -9.36 10.82
C ILE A 167 2.44 -9.60 9.31
N GLY A 168 3.49 -10.28 8.84
CA GLY A 168 3.68 -10.69 7.45
C GLY A 168 3.85 -9.54 6.44
N GLY A 169 3.64 -9.84 5.16
CA GLY A 169 3.87 -8.89 4.07
C GLY A 169 5.26 -9.04 3.46
N ASN A 170 5.95 -7.93 3.17
CA ASN A 170 7.30 -8.00 2.59
C ASN A 170 8.26 -8.63 3.62
N PRO A 171 8.86 -9.81 3.38
CA PRO A 171 9.71 -10.49 4.37
C PRO A 171 10.94 -9.68 4.77
N ASP A 172 11.35 -8.69 3.95
CA ASP A 172 12.40 -7.76 4.38
C ASP A 172 12.02 -7.12 5.72
N LYS A 173 10.72 -6.92 6.01
CA LYS A 173 10.17 -6.35 7.26
C LYS A 173 10.51 -7.14 8.52
N LEU A 174 10.88 -8.40 8.37
CA LEU A 174 11.23 -9.30 9.47
C LEU A 174 12.73 -9.26 9.78
N ASP A 175 13.52 -8.63 8.92
CA ASP A 175 14.92 -8.32 9.17
C ASP A 175 14.98 -7.01 9.97
N PHE A 176 15.10 -7.11 11.30
CA PHE A 176 14.95 -5.99 12.25
C PHE A 176 16.04 -4.88 12.12
N ASP A 177 16.94 -5.00 11.14
CA ASP A 177 17.91 -3.97 10.77
C ASP A 177 17.32 -2.84 9.88
N PHE A 178 16.08 -2.45 10.15
CA PHE A 178 15.40 -1.27 9.58
C PHE A 178 15.95 0.06 10.08
N ALA A 179 17.28 0.21 10.11
CA ALA A 179 17.89 1.47 10.51
C ALA A 179 17.58 2.58 9.49
N ASN A 180 17.57 2.26 8.19
CA ASN A 180 17.51 3.27 7.12
C ASN A 180 16.52 2.90 6.00
N ILE A 181 15.60 3.81 5.67
CA ILE A 181 14.81 3.75 4.44
C ILE A 181 15.77 3.94 3.25
N ARG A 182 15.71 3.05 2.25
CA ARG A 182 16.58 3.10 1.07
C ARG A 182 15.77 2.90 -0.21
N SER A 183 16.17 3.62 -1.26
CA SER A 183 15.57 3.48 -2.58
C SER A 183 15.95 2.13 -3.22
N ASP A 184 14.96 1.27 -3.48
CA ASP A 184 15.14 0.03 -4.24
C ASP A 184 15.06 0.33 -5.75
N LEU A 185 16.21 0.69 -6.33
CA LEU A 185 16.37 0.96 -7.77
C LEU A 185 16.87 -0.24 -8.57
N GLY A 186 17.25 -1.34 -7.92
CA GLY A 186 17.86 -2.50 -8.60
C GLY A 186 16.91 -3.23 -9.56
N TRP A 187 15.62 -2.88 -9.60
CA TRP A 187 14.72 -3.34 -10.65
C TRP A 187 15.08 -2.77 -12.03
N LYS A 188 15.72 -1.60 -12.10
CA LYS A 188 16.14 -0.98 -13.36
C LYS A 188 17.05 -1.93 -14.12
N ASP A 189 18.07 -2.49 -13.47
CA ASP A 189 19.04 -3.35 -14.16
C ASP A 189 18.52 -4.77 -14.42
N ARG A 190 17.54 -5.23 -13.63
CA ARG A 190 17.06 -6.63 -13.66
C ARG A 190 15.84 -6.86 -14.54
N LEU A 191 15.09 -5.82 -14.91
CA LEU A 191 13.84 -5.98 -15.67
C LEU A 191 14.13 -6.10 -17.17
N ALA A 192 13.76 -7.25 -17.74
CA ALA A 192 13.93 -7.54 -19.16
C ALA A 192 13.22 -6.51 -20.06
N LEU A 193 13.76 -6.28 -21.26
CA LEU A 193 13.22 -5.30 -22.20
C LEU A 193 11.78 -5.62 -22.61
N SER A 194 11.46 -6.90 -22.81
CA SER A 194 10.10 -7.37 -23.12
C SER A 194 9.10 -6.99 -22.02
N ASP A 195 9.49 -7.12 -20.75
CA ASP A 195 8.64 -6.74 -19.63
C ASP A 195 8.41 -5.21 -19.60
N ARG A 196 9.45 -4.42 -19.87
CA ARG A 196 9.33 -2.95 -19.96
C ARG A 196 8.34 -2.53 -21.04
N ILE A 197 8.39 -3.17 -22.20
CA ILE A 197 7.47 -2.92 -23.32
C ILE A 197 6.04 -3.28 -22.90
N LEU A 198 5.82 -4.47 -22.33
CA LEU A 198 4.49 -4.88 -21.86
C LEU A 198 3.93 -3.92 -20.80
N VAL A 199 4.75 -3.49 -19.85
CA VAL A 199 4.34 -2.51 -18.83
C VAL A 199 3.97 -1.17 -19.45
N ARG A 200 4.74 -0.69 -20.44
CA ARG A 200 4.44 0.55 -21.17
C ARG A 200 3.10 0.45 -21.90
N LEU A 201 2.82 -0.66 -22.57
CA LEU A 201 1.56 -0.90 -23.28
C LEU A 201 0.37 -0.98 -22.31
N LEU A 202 0.52 -1.71 -21.21
CA LEU A 202 -0.59 -2.01 -20.31
C LEU A 202 -0.87 -0.89 -19.31
N ALA A 203 0.15 -0.24 -18.77
CA ALA A 203 0.05 0.71 -17.66
C ALA A 203 0.70 2.08 -17.93
N GLY A 204 1.33 2.29 -19.09
CA GLY A 204 2.17 3.46 -19.36
C GLY A 204 1.44 4.80 -19.29
N ARG A 205 0.19 4.90 -19.78
CA ARG A 205 -0.60 6.14 -19.68
C ARG A 205 -0.84 6.54 -18.23
N MET A 206 -1.18 5.57 -17.38
CA MET A 206 -1.45 5.82 -15.97
C MET A 206 -0.16 6.09 -15.18
N GLN A 207 0.94 5.44 -15.54
CA GLN A 207 2.25 5.75 -14.99
C GLN A 207 2.66 7.20 -15.23
N ARG A 208 2.47 7.71 -16.45
CA ARG A 208 2.72 9.13 -16.75
C ARG A 208 1.85 10.08 -15.93
N ALA A 209 0.59 9.71 -15.67
CA ALA A 209 -0.28 10.49 -14.80
C ALA A 209 0.20 10.57 -13.34
N TYR A 210 1.08 9.65 -12.92
CA TYR A 210 1.77 9.70 -11.62
C TYR A 210 3.23 10.18 -11.73
N GLY A 211 3.64 10.74 -12.87
CA GLY A 211 4.99 11.28 -13.07
C GLY A 211 6.08 10.23 -13.33
N TYR A 212 5.71 9.01 -13.71
CA TYR A 212 6.67 7.99 -14.15
C TYR A 212 6.83 8.05 -15.68
N ASN A 213 8.08 8.16 -16.13
CA ASN A 213 8.47 8.20 -17.55
C ASN A 213 8.98 6.85 -18.05
#